data_AF-A0A2V6WRY0-F1
#
_entry.id   AF-A0A2V6WRY0-F1
#
_cell.length_a   1.000
_cell.length_b   1.000
_cell.length_c   1.000
_cell.angle_alpha   90.00
_cell.angle_beta   90.00
_cell.angle_gamma   90.00
#
_symmetry.space_group_name_H-M   'P 1'
#
loop_
_entity.id
_entity.type
_entity.pdbx_description
1 polymer ?
#
loop_
_entity_poly.entity_id
_entity_poly.type
_entity_poly.pdbx_seq_one_letter_code
_entity_poly.pdbx_strand_id
1 'polypeptide(L)'
;MDSRGGSRGGAPARARHRVHDGARARRRLSVPRGQGRGARGHHAVQRRRAEAGVHHAGSPAAAAGAGGLHRRRDLARVGRRAGARRARARAAEPRPVHQGRHRDARSRRDLPRLQVPERRRRMGRHLGRPGPESDPARDLAHDRHDVERQGTEAAADHGHAANDGGHPVSRQRGFALIAVLLVLAMLGILGAEFAYSMRLEATSVRAYKDTLTAAHLAEAGVEQAIREIAGDVMNAVLAEDGSLTFYNRERLELKRLPRTNVPLGAGQFSYRITDEEARLNLNTSPPDRVERLLQALGLEKSDRDTINDSLQDWRDPNEEHRLNGAESEDYYLKLPLPYRSKNSNLDSVTELLQIKGVTPAIYYGTAGKPGLEAFVTVKSPGQVNLNTASCVVLRALAFGDAECSAVEQARRDGPYTTVPGQFGGRGLSLTTRTYRVEAEGIIDGQPRARLTAIIQRRTDSAGDNVTVLEWSGIR
;
A
#
# COMPACT_ATOMS: atom_id res chain seq x y z
N MET A 1 44.03 -68.22 21.10
CA MET A 1 44.16 -67.69 22.47
C MET A 1 43.07 -66.67 22.70
N ASP A 2 42.63 -66.59 23.95
CA ASP A 2 41.65 -65.69 24.57
C ASP A 2 41.90 -64.18 24.38
N SER A 3 40.96 -63.25 24.62
CA SER A 3 39.49 -63.34 24.78
C SER A 3 38.86 -61.93 24.91
N ARG A 4 37.51 -61.83 24.78
CA ARG A 4 36.60 -60.74 25.27
C ARG A 4 36.88 -59.32 24.70
N GLY A 5 35.93 -58.39 24.58
CA GLY A 5 34.49 -58.29 24.82
C GLY A 5 34.11 -56.79 24.61
N GLY A 6 32.86 -56.33 24.53
CA GLY A 6 31.52 -56.93 24.52
C GLY A 6 30.53 -55.87 23.97
N SER A 7 29.26 -56.20 23.72
CA SER A 7 28.37 -55.35 22.90
C SER A 7 26.99 -55.05 23.50
N ARG A 8 26.41 -53.92 23.05
CA ARG A 8 24.98 -53.53 23.08
C ARG A 8 24.39 -53.09 24.43
N GLY A 9 23.71 -51.94 24.40
CA GLY A 9 22.60 -51.58 25.28
C GLY A 9 21.46 -51.04 24.41
N GLY A 10 20.21 -51.47 24.68
CA GLY A 10 19.02 -51.09 23.91
C GLY A 10 17.99 -50.33 24.76
N ALA A 11 16.93 -49.85 24.11
CA ALA A 11 15.82 -49.17 24.78
C ALA A 11 14.92 -50.13 25.60
N PRO A 12 14.07 -49.57 26.48
CA PRO A 12 12.71 -50.09 26.64
C PRO A 12 11.64 -48.97 26.60
N ALA A 13 10.36 -49.37 26.57
CA ALA A 13 9.23 -48.44 26.54
C ALA A 13 7.94 -49.00 27.22
N ARG A 14 7.09 -48.08 27.72
CA ARG A 14 5.64 -48.20 28.02
C ARG A 14 5.12 -49.29 28.99
N ALA A 15 4.55 -48.83 30.12
CA ALA A 15 3.32 -49.35 30.77
C ALA A 15 2.96 -48.45 31.99
N ARG A 16 1.80 -48.56 32.66
CA ARG A 16 0.37 -48.38 32.27
C ARG A 16 -0.49 -48.37 33.57
N HIS A 17 -1.68 -47.73 33.53
CA HIS A 17 -2.76 -47.73 34.55
C HIS A 17 -2.57 -46.92 35.87
N ARG A 18 -3.60 -46.59 36.70
CA ARG A 18 -4.98 -45.97 36.57
C ARG A 18 -5.74 -46.14 37.92
N VAL A 19 -6.77 -45.31 38.23
CA VAL A 19 -7.79 -45.47 39.34
C VAL A 19 -7.28 -45.03 40.74
N HIS A 20 -8.02 -44.46 41.73
CA HIS A 20 -9.44 -44.07 41.95
C HIS A 20 -9.55 -42.71 42.73
N ASP A 21 -10.68 -41.99 42.58
CA ASP A 21 -11.48 -41.18 43.55
C ASP A 21 -10.93 -40.18 44.62
N GLY A 22 -11.82 -39.33 45.19
CA GLY A 22 -11.48 -38.52 46.39
C GLY A 22 -12.22 -37.20 46.76
N ALA A 23 -13.45 -36.95 46.29
CA ALA A 23 -14.42 -35.89 46.69
C ALA A 23 -14.11 -34.74 47.72
N ARG A 24 -14.41 -33.48 47.29
CA ARG A 24 -15.07 -32.36 48.02
C ARG A 24 -14.44 -31.66 49.25
N ALA A 25 -14.26 -30.33 49.15
CA ALA A 25 -14.48 -29.36 50.25
C ALA A 25 -14.92 -27.96 49.71
N ARG A 26 -15.57 -27.12 50.54
CA ARG A 26 -16.02 -25.74 50.20
C ARG A 26 -15.57 -24.72 51.26
N ARG A 27 -15.05 -23.57 50.83
CA ARG A 27 -14.99 -22.22 51.49
C ARG A 27 -14.68 -21.22 50.35
N ARG A 28 -15.34 -20.07 50.11
CA ARG A 28 -16.09 -19.08 50.93
C ARG A 28 -15.25 -18.31 51.95
N LEU A 29 -14.74 -17.18 51.48
CA LEU A 29 -14.49 -15.93 52.19
C LEU A 29 -15.08 -14.81 51.30
N SER A 30 -15.57 -13.64 51.73
CA SER A 30 -16.22 -13.14 52.96
C SER A 30 -15.94 -11.64 52.98
N VAL A 31 -16.93 -10.80 52.67
CA VAL A 31 -16.81 -9.34 52.64
C VAL A 31 -16.96 -8.77 54.06
N PRO A 32 -16.12 -7.81 54.49
CA PRO A 32 -16.37 -7.03 55.71
C PRO A 32 -17.40 -5.92 55.46
N ARG A 33 -18.40 -5.77 56.35
CA ARG A 33 -19.39 -4.68 56.26
C ARG A 33 -19.91 -4.29 57.65
N GLY A 34 -19.64 -3.04 58.06
CA GLY A 34 -20.25 -2.32 59.18
C GLY A 34 -20.21 -0.83 58.81
N GLN A 35 -21.33 -0.12 58.65
CA GLN A 35 -22.27 0.38 59.67
C GLN A 35 -21.64 1.43 60.61
N GLY A 36 -22.12 2.68 60.68
CA GLY A 36 -23.11 3.36 59.81
C GLY A 36 -23.81 4.57 60.45
N ARG A 37 -24.73 5.20 59.70
CA ARG A 37 -25.58 6.37 60.06
C ARG A 37 -24.80 7.71 60.20
N GLY A 38 -25.39 8.89 59.95
CA GLY A 38 -26.72 9.22 59.42
C GLY A 38 -26.98 10.75 59.41
N ALA A 39 -28.09 11.19 58.78
CA ALA A 39 -28.49 12.59 58.52
C ALA A 39 -27.56 13.38 57.56
N ARG A 40 -27.98 14.23 56.61
CA ARG A 40 -29.13 15.15 56.41
C ARG A 40 -29.15 16.41 57.30
N GLY A 41 -28.75 17.54 56.73
CA GLY A 41 -28.98 18.89 57.25
C GLY A 41 -28.76 19.94 56.15
N HIS A 42 -29.74 20.82 55.93
CA HIS A 42 -29.61 22.02 55.09
C HIS A 42 -29.35 23.25 55.97
N HIS A 43 -29.15 24.42 55.34
CA HIS A 43 -28.98 25.76 55.95
C HIS A 43 -27.60 26.02 56.61
N ALA A 44 -27.12 27.27 56.70
CA ALA A 44 -27.39 28.44 55.85
C ALA A 44 -26.31 29.53 56.05
N VAL A 45 -26.30 30.49 55.13
CA VAL A 45 -25.68 31.83 55.18
C VAL A 45 -25.62 32.44 56.59
N GLN A 46 -24.44 32.93 57.00
CA GLN A 46 -24.37 34.21 57.72
C GLN A 46 -23.05 34.97 57.50
N ARG A 47 -23.15 36.31 57.48
CA ARG A 47 -22.02 37.27 57.40
C ARG A 47 -21.79 37.91 58.77
N ARG A 48 -20.51 38.17 59.09
CA ARG A 48 -19.93 39.26 59.94
C ARG A 48 -18.41 39.15 59.73
N ARG A 49 -17.58 40.16 59.44
CA ARG A 49 -17.64 41.64 59.53
C ARG A 49 -17.43 42.23 60.94
N ALA A 50 -16.16 42.49 61.22
CA ALA A 50 -15.55 43.59 62.00
C ALA A 50 -14.18 43.86 61.30
N GLU A 51 -13.60 45.05 61.13
CA GLU A 51 -13.52 46.28 61.96
C GLU A 51 -12.62 46.08 63.21
N ALA A 52 -11.68 46.97 63.58
CA ALA A 52 -10.95 48.03 62.85
C ALA A 52 -9.69 48.44 63.66
N GLY A 53 -8.65 49.04 63.06
CA GLY A 53 -7.45 49.54 63.76
C GLY A 53 -6.57 50.42 62.86
N VAL A 54 -5.96 51.49 63.40
CA VAL A 54 -5.47 52.67 62.62
C VAL A 54 -4.16 53.24 63.18
N HIS A 55 -3.52 54.17 62.42
CA HIS A 55 -2.37 55.07 62.72
C HIS A 55 -1.00 54.49 62.30
N HIS A 56 -0.33 55.04 61.26
CA HIS A 56 0.40 56.32 61.10
C HIS A 56 1.91 56.17 61.42
N ALA A 57 2.85 56.86 60.76
CA ALA A 57 2.83 57.67 59.52
C ALA A 57 4.30 57.85 59.02
N GLY A 58 4.51 58.36 57.81
CA GLY A 58 5.86 58.77 57.37
C GLY A 58 6.05 58.98 55.86
N SER A 59 5.93 60.22 55.37
CA SER A 59 6.40 60.65 54.04
C SER A 59 6.57 62.18 54.00
N PRO A 60 7.59 62.69 53.30
CA PRO A 60 7.41 63.70 52.23
C PRO A 60 7.98 63.18 50.89
N ALA A 61 7.59 63.58 49.66
CA ALA A 61 7.11 64.88 49.13
C ALA A 61 8.24 65.95 49.03
N ALA A 62 8.26 66.97 48.14
CA ALA A 62 7.36 67.45 47.08
C ALA A 62 8.15 68.35 46.07
N ALA A 63 7.66 68.81 44.91
CA ALA A 63 6.78 68.25 43.87
C ALA A 63 6.67 69.22 42.66
N ALA A 64 6.33 68.70 41.47
CA ALA A 64 5.70 69.40 40.32
C ALA A 64 6.52 70.44 39.50
N GLY A 65 6.02 70.71 38.28
CA GLY A 65 6.47 71.74 37.33
C GLY A 65 5.79 71.60 35.96
N ALA A 66 5.21 72.66 35.40
CA ALA A 66 4.42 72.59 34.15
C ALA A 66 4.39 73.91 33.35
N GLY A 67 4.13 73.82 32.05
CA GLY A 67 3.75 74.95 31.18
C GLY A 67 4.76 75.29 30.07
N GLY A 68 4.25 75.73 28.90
CA GLY A 68 5.07 76.22 27.78
C GLY A 68 4.37 76.13 26.41
N LEU A 69 3.86 77.26 25.89
CA LEU A 69 3.15 77.35 24.61
C LEU A 69 3.65 78.55 23.79
N HIS A 70 4.26 78.33 22.61
CA HIS A 70 4.34 79.29 21.47
C HIS A 70 4.69 78.49 20.19
N ARG A 71 4.00 78.51 19.03
CA ARG A 71 3.37 79.52 18.13
C ARG A 71 4.32 80.13 17.06
N ARG A 72 3.97 79.86 15.77
CA ARG A 72 4.25 80.67 14.54
C ARG A 72 5.73 80.67 14.05
N ARG A 73 6.11 80.98 12.79
CA ARG A 73 5.49 81.41 11.48
C ARG A 73 6.53 81.13 10.34
N ASP A 74 6.33 81.16 9.01
CA ASP A 74 5.21 81.17 8.04
C ASP A 74 5.75 80.92 6.59
N LEU A 75 4.88 80.65 5.59
CA LEU A 75 5.10 80.81 4.11
C LEU A 75 6.21 79.95 3.42
N ALA A 76 6.26 79.71 2.09
CA ALA A 76 5.38 79.89 0.91
C ALA A 76 5.58 78.64 -0.01
N ARG A 77 4.65 78.09 -0.81
CA ARG A 77 3.64 78.56 -1.80
C ARG A 77 4.19 78.91 -3.20
N VAL A 78 4.10 77.95 -4.15
CA VAL A 78 3.78 78.05 -5.61
C VAL A 78 4.06 76.67 -6.26
N GLY A 79 3.28 76.11 -7.21
CA GLY A 79 1.91 76.44 -7.65
C GLY A 79 1.57 75.98 -9.08
N ARG A 80 0.35 75.41 -9.30
CA ARG A 80 -0.26 75.03 -10.62
C ARG A 80 0.42 73.82 -11.30
N ARG A 81 -0.18 73.07 -12.27
CA ARG A 81 -1.55 72.95 -12.84
C ARG A 81 -1.69 71.53 -13.47
N ALA A 82 -2.81 71.16 -14.09
CA ALA A 82 -3.97 70.52 -13.45
C ALA A 82 -4.82 69.78 -14.53
N GLY A 83 -5.34 68.58 -14.27
CA GLY A 83 -6.16 67.81 -15.23
C GLY A 83 -7.19 66.89 -14.57
N ALA A 84 -8.45 66.96 -15.00
CA ALA A 84 -9.56 66.13 -14.53
C ALA A 84 -9.83 64.97 -15.53
N ARG A 85 -10.60 63.93 -15.19
CA ARG A 85 -12.08 63.92 -15.16
C ARG A 85 -12.68 62.82 -14.26
N ARG A 86 -14.01 62.84 -14.09
CA ARG A 86 -14.79 62.00 -13.14
C ARG A 86 -15.71 61.01 -13.85
N ALA A 87 -15.92 59.83 -13.26
CA ALA A 87 -17.22 59.12 -13.16
C ALA A 87 -17.05 58.01 -12.08
N ARG A 88 -17.57 58.16 -10.85
CA ARG A 88 -18.97 57.97 -10.37
C ARG A 88 -19.51 56.54 -10.55
N ALA A 89 -19.74 55.88 -9.41
CA ALA A 89 -20.28 54.54 -9.26
C ALA A 89 -21.83 54.49 -9.23
N ARG A 90 -22.39 53.28 -9.27
CA ARG A 90 -23.63 52.89 -8.58
C ARG A 90 -23.69 51.38 -8.35
N ALA A 91 -24.42 50.96 -7.33
CA ALA A 91 -24.78 49.57 -7.01
C ALA A 91 -26.31 49.43 -6.91
N ALA A 92 -26.84 48.21 -7.04
CA ALA A 92 -28.25 47.89 -6.83
C ALA A 92 -28.44 46.40 -6.47
N GLU A 93 -29.48 46.11 -5.67
CA GLU A 93 -29.88 44.76 -5.22
C GLU A 93 -31.19 44.28 -5.91
N PRO A 94 -31.55 42.98 -5.84
CA PRO A 94 -32.59 42.37 -6.69
C PRO A 94 -33.97 42.12 -6.02
N ARG A 95 -35.07 42.18 -6.81
CA ARG A 95 -36.43 41.62 -6.55
C ARG A 95 -37.15 41.30 -7.92
N PRO A 96 -38.43 40.85 -8.01
CA PRO A 96 -38.78 39.42 -7.88
C PRO A 96 -39.83 38.86 -8.92
N VAL A 97 -39.96 37.52 -8.94
CA VAL A 97 -41.19 36.69 -9.19
C VAL A 97 -42.24 37.10 -10.25
N HIS A 98 -42.51 36.19 -11.21
CA HIS A 98 -43.89 35.74 -11.52
C HIS A 98 -43.96 34.31 -12.11
N GLN A 99 -45.17 33.77 -12.21
CA GLN A 99 -45.50 32.36 -12.47
C GLN A 99 -45.71 31.98 -13.95
N GLY A 100 -45.57 30.68 -14.26
CA GLY A 100 -46.13 30.04 -15.46
C GLY A 100 -46.29 28.53 -15.29
N ARG A 101 -47.50 27.98 -15.54
CA ARG A 101 -47.79 26.54 -15.59
C ARG A 101 -47.89 26.10 -17.06
N HIS A 102 -47.40 24.90 -17.42
CA HIS A 102 -48.25 23.80 -17.91
C HIS A 102 -47.50 22.55 -18.41
N ARG A 103 -48.11 21.39 -18.08
CA ARG A 103 -48.21 20.12 -18.84
C ARG A 103 -47.00 19.21 -19.04
N ASP A 104 -47.37 17.93 -19.04
CA ASP A 104 -46.55 16.74 -19.22
C ASP A 104 -46.03 16.56 -20.65
N ALA A 105 -44.82 16.03 -20.76
CA ALA A 105 -44.37 15.28 -21.93
C ALA A 105 -43.43 14.15 -21.50
N ARG A 106 -43.85 12.89 -21.71
CA ARG A 106 -42.96 11.74 -21.50
C ARG A 106 -41.90 11.72 -22.62
N SER A 107 -40.66 12.05 -22.29
CA SER A 107 -39.52 11.87 -23.20
C SER A 107 -38.54 10.87 -22.59
N ARG A 108 -38.43 9.69 -23.20
CA ARG A 108 -37.22 8.88 -23.05
C ARG A 108 -36.08 9.67 -23.69
N ARG A 109 -34.97 9.85 -22.96
CA ARG A 109 -33.68 10.23 -23.53
C ARG A 109 -32.61 9.33 -22.94
N ASP A 110 -31.70 8.92 -23.82
CA ASP A 110 -30.82 7.79 -23.58
C ASP A 110 -29.64 8.15 -22.69
N LEU A 111 -29.28 7.25 -21.78
CA LEU A 111 -28.02 7.33 -21.07
C LEU A 111 -26.87 7.00 -22.05
N PRO A 112 -25.85 7.85 -22.20
CA PRO A 112 -24.74 7.55 -23.09
C PRO A 112 -23.96 6.35 -22.57
N ARG A 113 -23.90 5.27 -23.36
CA ARG A 113 -22.99 4.14 -23.10
C ARG A 113 -21.55 4.66 -23.14
N LEU A 114 -20.77 4.42 -22.09
CA LEU A 114 -19.32 4.59 -22.17
C LEU A 114 -18.77 3.68 -23.27
N GLN A 115 -18.12 4.27 -24.27
CA GLN A 115 -17.39 3.54 -25.29
C GLN A 115 -15.98 3.25 -24.78
N VAL A 116 -15.70 1.98 -24.48
CA VAL A 116 -14.33 1.52 -24.22
C VAL A 116 -13.59 1.44 -25.57
N PRO A 117 -12.42 2.08 -25.74
CA PRO A 117 -11.74 2.12 -27.02
C PRO A 117 -11.01 0.80 -27.34
N GLU A 118 -11.49 0.07 -28.35
CA GLU A 118 -10.81 -1.10 -28.90
C GLU A 118 -9.45 -0.73 -29.51
N ARG A 119 -8.35 -1.11 -28.84
CA ARG A 119 -7.00 -1.07 -29.46
C ARG A 119 -6.72 -2.34 -30.24
N ARG A 120 -7.03 -2.34 -31.54
CA ARG A 120 -6.45 -3.31 -32.49
C ARG A 120 -4.92 -3.32 -32.36
N ARG A 121 -4.32 -4.48 -32.05
CA ARG A 121 -2.91 -4.76 -32.30
C ARG A 121 -2.77 -5.83 -33.36
N ARG A 122 -2.08 -5.51 -34.47
CA ARG A 122 -1.42 -6.52 -35.30
C ARG A 122 -0.18 -6.99 -34.54
N MET A 123 0.08 -8.30 -34.53
CA MET A 123 1.42 -8.85 -34.32
C MET A 123 1.81 -9.65 -35.55
N GLY A 124 2.96 -9.33 -36.13
CA GLY A 124 3.63 -10.21 -37.09
C GLY A 124 4.49 -11.22 -36.33
N ARG A 125 4.46 -12.49 -36.73
CA ARG A 125 5.40 -13.50 -36.25
C ARG A 125 6.72 -13.38 -37.01
N HIS A 126 7.79 -13.02 -36.32
CA HIS A 126 9.17 -13.33 -36.72
C HIS A 126 9.90 -13.91 -35.51
N LEU A 127 10.41 -15.14 -35.65
CA LEU A 127 11.35 -15.78 -34.73
C LEU A 127 12.45 -16.41 -35.59
N GLY A 128 13.70 -16.09 -35.29
CA GLY A 128 14.85 -16.54 -36.07
C GLY A 128 15.25 -17.99 -35.75
N ARG A 129 15.98 -18.62 -36.68
CA ARG A 129 16.68 -19.88 -36.47
C ARG A 129 18.03 -19.63 -35.77
N PRO A 130 18.50 -20.52 -34.89
CA PRO A 130 19.93 -20.77 -34.75
C PRO A 130 20.42 -21.66 -35.91
N GLY A 131 21.71 -21.56 -36.23
CA GLY A 131 22.44 -22.57 -37.00
C GLY A 131 23.77 -22.88 -36.31
N PRO A 132 24.49 -23.93 -36.73
CA PRO A 132 25.93 -24.04 -36.53
C PRO A 132 26.71 -24.01 -37.86
N GLU A 133 28.03 -24.09 -37.75
CA GLU A 133 29.02 -23.66 -38.75
C GLU A 133 29.36 -24.70 -39.83
N SER A 134 30.26 -24.31 -40.74
CA SER A 134 30.65 -24.99 -41.97
C SER A 134 31.87 -25.93 -41.84
N ASP A 135 31.90 -26.96 -42.71
CA ASP A 135 33.01 -27.47 -43.55
C ASP A 135 34.49 -27.20 -43.14
N PRO A 136 35.45 -28.15 -43.34
CA PRO A 136 35.53 -28.96 -44.58
C PRO A 136 36.02 -30.42 -44.47
N ALA A 137 35.74 -31.26 -45.49
CA ALA A 137 36.78 -32.07 -46.17
C ALA A 137 36.30 -32.85 -47.42
N ARG A 138 37.22 -32.89 -48.38
CA ARG A 138 37.22 -33.50 -49.73
C ARG A 138 37.05 -35.04 -49.85
N ASP A 139 36.57 -35.41 -51.04
CA ASP A 139 37.09 -36.43 -51.99
C ASP A 139 36.56 -37.89 -52.07
N LEU A 140 36.46 -38.32 -53.34
CA LEU A 140 36.57 -39.68 -53.95
C LEU A 140 35.42 -40.73 -53.81
N ALA A 141 34.47 -40.62 -54.75
CA ALA A 141 34.25 -41.57 -55.87
C ALA A 141 33.82 -43.05 -55.66
N HIS A 142 32.80 -43.44 -56.45
CA HIS A 142 32.38 -44.81 -56.86
C HIS A 142 31.83 -45.75 -55.74
N ASP A 143 30.93 -46.72 -56.01
CA ASP A 143 30.29 -47.11 -57.29
C ASP A 143 28.86 -47.68 -57.11
N ARG A 144 28.07 -47.63 -58.20
CA ARG A 144 27.00 -48.57 -58.63
C ARG A 144 25.73 -48.91 -57.80
N HIS A 145 24.63 -49.08 -58.56
CA HIS A 145 23.42 -49.94 -58.37
C HIS A 145 22.64 -49.84 -57.03
N ASP A 146 21.35 -49.48 -56.99
CA ASP A 146 20.20 -50.13 -57.66
C ASP A 146 19.06 -49.11 -57.98
N VAL A 147 18.38 -49.16 -59.13
CA VAL A 147 17.24 -50.04 -59.48
C VAL A 147 16.03 -49.79 -58.55
N GLU A 148 15.19 -48.77 -58.81
CA GLU A 148 14.08 -48.73 -59.79
C GLU A 148 12.79 -49.45 -59.31
N ARG A 149 11.67 -48.72 -59.19
CA ARG A 149 10.36 -48.99 -59.84
C ARG A 149 9.17 -48.24 -59.22
N GLN A 150 8.53 -47.40 -60.03
CA GLN A 150 7.08 -47.38 -60.16
C GLN A 150 6.76 -47.40 -61.66
N GLY A 151 6.07 -48.45 -62.11
CA GLY A 151 5.60 -48.60 -63.49
C GLY A 151 4.16 -49.08 -63.46
N THR A 152 3.28 -48.36 -64.15
CA THR A 152 1.85 -48.68 -64.29
C THR A 152 1.61 -49.64 -65.47
N GLU A 153 0.48 -50.32 -65.45
CA GLU A 153 0.18 -51.50 -66.28
C GLU A 153 -0.24 -51.17 -67.74
N ALA A 154 0.02 -52.10 -68.67
CA ALA A 154 -0.74 -52.25 -69.92
C ALA A 154 -0.59 -53.66 -70.55
N ALA A 155 -1.63 -54.49 -70.36
CA ALA A 155 -2.19 -55.62 -71.13
C ALA A 155 -1.45 -56.35 -72.30
N ALA A 156 -1.89 -57.62 -72.49
CA ALA A 156 -1.90 -58.46 -73.71
C ALA A 156 -0.57 -59.11 -74.18
N ASP A 157 -0.54 -60.33 -74.75
CA ASP A 157 -1.44 -61.52 -74.70
C ASP A 157 -0.66 -62.77 -75.23
N HIS A 158 -1.21 -63.97 -75.04
CA HIS A 158 -0.89 -65.26 -75.69
C HIS A 158 0.46 -65.95 -75.33
N GLY A 159 0.38 -67.11 -74.65
CA GLY A 159 1.48 -68.06 -74.45
C GLY A 159 0.95 -69.38 -73.86
N HIS A 160 1.30 -70.54 -74.43
CA HIS A 160 0.55 -71.79 -74.23
C HIS A 160 1.30 -72.85 -73.39
N ALA A 161 0.51 -73.66 -72.66
CA ALA A 161 0.79 -75.02 -72.18
C ALA A 161 1.71 -75.29 -70.95
N ALA A 162 1.61 -76.54 -70.49
CA ALA A 162 2.51 -77.28 -69.58
C ALA A 162 2.55 -76.89 -68.09
N ASN A 163 1.45 -77.22 -67.41
CA ASN A 163 1.43 -77.63 -66.00
C ASN A 163 2.60 -78.56 -65.61
N ASP A 164 3.27 -78.29 -64.49
CA ASP A 164 3.64 -79.35 -63.55
C ASP A 164 3.59 -78.88 -62.07
N GLY A 165 3.38 -79.81 -61.15
CA GLY A 165 2.91 -79.54 -59.79
C GLY A 165 4.02 -79.37 -58.74
N GLY A 166 4.07 -78.19 -58.11
CA GLY A 166 4.91 -77.96 -56.94
C GLY A 166 4.52 -76.73 -56.15
N HIS A 167 3.66 -76.87 -55.13
CA HIS A 167 3.28 -75.76 -54.24
C HIS A 167 4.48 -75.24 -53.43
N PRO A 168 4.95 -74.00 -53.66
CA PRO A 168 5.90 -73.37 -52.76
C PRO A 168 5.10 -72.81 -51.58
N VAL A 169 5.21 -73.44 -50.39
CA VAL A 169 4.54 -72.95 -49.18
C VAL A 169 5.02 -71.52 -48.91
N SER A 170 4.12 -70.55 -49.03
CA SER A 170 4.47 -69.14 -48.95
C SER A 170 4.89 -68.78 -47.53
N ARG A 171 6.20 -68.53 -47.33
CA ARG A 171 6.74 -68.00 -46.07
C ARG A 171 6.17 -66.61 -45.82
N GLN A 172 5.07 -66.54 -45.08
CA GLN A 172 4.50 -65.29 -44.58
C GLN A 172 5.57 -64.55 -43.75
N ARG A 173 6.03 -63.40 -44.26
CA ARG A 173 7.00 -62.56 -43.56
C ARG A 173 6.27 -61.83 -42.42
N GLY A 174 6.70 -62.04 -41.17
CA GLY A 174 6.06 -61.51 -39.95
C GLY A 174 6.09 -59.98 -39.74
N PHE A 175 6.23 -59.20 -40.80
CA PHE A 175 6.35 -57.74 -40.78
C PHE A 175 5.04 -57.03 -40.38
N ALA A 176 3.87 -57.61 -40.70
CA ALA A 176 2.58 -56.98 -40.44
C ALA A 176 2.36 -56.62 -38.95
N LEU A 177 2.82 -57.46 -38.03
CA LEU A 177 2.75 -57.19 -36.59
C LEU A 177 3.60 -55.97 -36.20
N ILE A 178 4.78 -55.79 -36.80
CA ILE A 178 5.66 -54.64 -36.55
C ILE A 178 5.01 -53.35 -37.06
N ALA A 179 4.41 -53.39 -38.26
CA ALA A 179 3.68 -52.25 -38.82
C ALA A 179 2.48 -51.85 -37.94
N VAL A 180 1.68 -52.82 -37.46
CA VAL A 180 0.55 -52.57 -36.54
C VAL A 180 1.05 -52.01 -35.21
N LEU A 181 2.11 -52.57 -34.61
CA LEU A 181 2.69 -52.07 -33.36
C LEU A 181 3.24 -50.64 -33.51
N LEU A 182 3.85 -50.30 -34.65
CA LEU A 182 4.37 -48.95 -34.92
C LEU A 182 3.24 -47.93 -35.10
N VAL A 183 2.16 -48.30 -35.79
CA VAL A 183 0.95 -47.47 -35.91
C VAL A 183 0.31 -47.28 -34.53
N LEU A 184 0.14 -48.33 -33.73
CA LEU A 184 -0.41 -48.24 -32.38
C LEU A 184 0.46 -47.40 -31.44
N ALA A 185 1.79 -47.50 -31.55
CA ALA A 185 2.72 -46.66 -30.79
C ALA A 185 2.60 -45.17 -31.19
N MET A 186 2.51 -44.87 -32.49
CA MET A 186 2.31 -43.51 -32.99
C MET A 186 0.97 -42.92 -32.53
N LEU A 187 -0.13 -43.69 -32.61
CA LEU A 187 -1.43 -43.29 -32.07
C LEU A 187 -1.39 -43.06 -30.55
N GLY A 188 -0.65 -43.90 -29.81
CA GLY A 188 -0.45 -43.75 -28.37
C GLY A 188 0.29 -42.47 -28.00
N ILE A 189 1.34 -42.11 -28.75
CA ILE A 189 2.10 -40.86 -28.56
C ILE A 189 1.21 -39.65 -28.85
N LEU A 190 0.49 -39.64 -29.98
CA LEU A 190 -0.43 -38.55 -30.33
C LEU A 190 -1.56 -38.38 -29.31
N GLY A 191 -2.12 -39.47 -28.81
CA GLY A 191 -3.13 -39.45 -27.76
C GLY A 191 -2.59 -38.91 -26.43
N ALA A 192 -1.36 -39.26 -26.06
CA ALA A 192 -0.70 -38.75 -24.86
C ALA A 192 -0.35 -37.25 -24.97
N GLU A 193 0.13 -36.79 -26.12
CA GLU A 193 0.40 -35.37 -26.39
C GLU A 193 -0.88 -34.54 -26.33
N PHE A 194 -1.96 -35.00 -26.98
CA PHE A 194 -3.26 -34.34 -26.91
C PHE A 194 -3.81 -34.27 -25.47
N ALA A 195 -3.76 -35.37 -24.72
CA ALA A 195 -4.20 -35.41 -23.32
C ALA A 195 -3.37 -34.48 -22.41
N TYR A 196 -2.04 -34.40 -22.64
CA TYR A 196 -1.16 -33.46 -21.93
C TYR A 196 -1.50 -32.00 -22.26
N SER A 197 -1.68 -31.69 -23.55
CA SER A 197 -2.06 -30.35 -24.04
C SER A 197 -3.39 -29.87 -23.45
N MET A 198 -4.43 -30.70 -23.52
CA MET A 198 -5.75 -30.41 -22.93
C MET A 198 -5.69 -30.21 -21.41
N ARG A 199 -4.83 -30.98 -20.71
CA ARG A 199 -4.64 -30.79 -19.26
C ARG A 199 -3.92 -29.48 -18.95
N LEU A 200 -2.94 -29.08 -19.75
CA LEU A 200 -2.23 -27.82 -19.59
C LEU A 200 -3.16 -26.62 -19.87
N GLU A 201 -3.97 -26.69 -20.92
CA GLU A 201 -4.96 -25.66 -21.27
C GLU A 201 -6.02 -25.52 -20.17
N ALA A 202 -6.65 -26.63 -19.74
CA ALA A 202 -7.65 -26.61 -18.68
C ALA A 202 -7.12 -26.08 -17.34
N THR A 203 -5.84 -26.36 -17.02
CA THR A 203 -5.17 -25.81 -15.84
C THR A 203 -4.92 -24.30 -15.99
N SER A 204 -4.49 -23.86 -17.18
CA SER A 204 -4.23 -22.45 -17.49
C SER A 204 -5.52 -21.60 -17.47
N VAL A 205 -6.60 -22.10 -18.07
CA VAL A 205 -7.93 -21.46 -18.05
C VAL A 205 -8.48 -21.34 -16.63
N ARG A 206 -8.29 -22.37 -15.79
CA ARG A 206 -8.64 -22.30 -14.36
C ARG A 206 -7.82 -21.22 -13.65
N ALA A 207 -6.49 -21.27 -13.74
CA ALA A 207 -5.62 -20.30 -13.08
C ALA A 207 -5.96 -18.85 -13.49
N TYR A 208 -6.20 -18.60 -14.78
CA TYR A 208 -6.61 -17.29 -15.28
C TYR A 208 -7.97 -16.83 -14.70
N LYS A 209 -8.96 -17.72 -14.63
CA LYS A 209 -10.25 -17.43 -13.99
C LYS A 209 -10.07 -17.12 -12.50
N ASP A 210 -9.25 -17.89 -11.80
CA ASP A 210 -9.03 -17.75 -10.36
C ASP A 210 -8.32 -16.42 -10.03
N THR A 211 -7.32 -16.02 -10.83
CA THR A 211 -6.67 -14.70 -10.73
C THR A 211 -7.65 -13.55 -11.00
N LEU A 212 -8.46 -13.62 -12.06
CA LEU A 212 -9.49 -12.60 -12.33
C LEU A 212 -10.52 -12.50 -11.19
N THR A 213 -10.98 -13.64 -10.68
CA THR A 213 -11.92 -13.69 -9.55
C THR A 213 -11.29 -13.07 -8.30
N ALA A 214 -10.01 -13.36 -8.05
CA ALA A 214 -9.27 -12.78 -6.94
C ALA A 214 -9.01 -11.28 -7.09
N ALA A 215 -8.73 -10.78 -8.30
CA ALA A 215 -8.58 -9.33 -8.53
C ALA A 215 -9.85 -8.57 -8.13
N HIS A 216 -11.03 -9.05 -8.56
CA HIS A 216 -12.32 -8.48 -8.18
C HIS A 216 -12.68 -8.68 -6.70
N LEU A 217 -12.15 -9.72 -6.04
CA LEU A 217 -12.26 -9.88 -4.58
C LEU A 217 -11.38 -8.86 -3.83
N ALA A 218 -10.17 -8.60 -4.30
CA ALA A 218 -9.31 -7.54 -3.74
C ALA A 218 -9.94 -6.15 -3.93
N GLU A 219 -10.52 -5.87 -5.10
CA GLU A 219 -11.34 -4.69 -5.38
C GLU A 219 -12.50 -4.54 -4.38
N ALA A 220 -13.25 -5.61 -4.11
CA ALA A 220 -14.32 -5.59 -3.11
C ALA A 220 -13.81 -5.27 -1.69
N GLY A 221 -12.59 -5.69 -1.34
CA GLY A 221 -11.91 -5.28 -0.12
C GLY A 221 -11.59 -3.78 -0.07
N VAL A 222 -11.17 -3.20 -1.21
CA VAL A 222 -10.94 -1.75 -1.31
C VAL A 222 -12.26 -0.97 -1.23
N GLU A 223 -13.31 -1.40 -1.91
CA GLU A 223 -14.64 -0.77 -1.84
C GLU A 223 -15.25 -0.85 -0.43
N GLN A 224 -15.03 -1.95 0.30
CA GLN A 224 -15.47 -2.03 1.70
C GLN A 224 -14.64 -1.11 2.62
N ALA A 225 -13.35 -0.90 2.33
CA ALA A 225 -12.53 0.09 3.03
C ALA A 225 -12.96 1.54 2.71
N ILE A 226 -13.26 1.84 1.44
CA ILE A 226 -13.84 3.14 1.00
C ILE A 226 -15.13 3.42 1.78
N ARG A 227 -15.99 2.40 1.95
CA ARG A 227 -17.22 2.51 2.75
C ARG A 227 -16.98 2.83 4.22
N GLU A 228 -15.91 2.32 4.84
CA GLU A 228 -15.54 2.72 6.21
C GLU A 228 -14.98 4.15 6.27
N ILE A 229 -14.11 4.52 5.30
CA ILE A 229 -13.48 5.84 5.19
C ILE A 229 -14.51 6.95 4.89
N ALA A 230 -15.56 6.64 4.12
CA ALA A 230 -16.64 7.56 3.74
C ALA A 230 -17.71 7.78 4.83
N GLY A 231 -17.55 7.19 6.02
CA GLY A 231 -18.39 7.52 7.18
C GLY A 231 -18.11 8.91 7.75
N ASP A 232 -18.84 9.32 8.79
CA ASP A 232 -18.53 10.54 9.56
C ASP A 232 -17.29 10.32 10.46
N VAL A 233 -16.14 10.08 9.84
CA VAL A 233 -14.86 9.94 10.52
C VAL A 233 -14.39 11.35 10.90
N MET A 234 -14.18 11.59 12.19
CA MET A 234 -13.50 12.78 12.70
C MET A 234 -12.05 12.45 13.05
N ASN A 235 -11.84 11.42 13.88
CA ASN A 235 -10.51 10.96 14.29
C ASN A 235 -10.33 9.47 13.94
N ALA A 236 -9.08 9.04 13.81
CA ALA A 236 -8.72 7.63 13.73
C ALA A 236 -7.63 7.31 14.77
N VAL A 237 -7.70 6.13 15.36
CA VAL A 237 -6.77 5.64 16.40
C VAL A 237 -6.39 4.20 16.09
N LEU A 238 -5.19 3.76 16.47
CA LEU A 238 -4.83 2.34 16.46
C LEU A 238 -5.44 1.65 17.69
N ALA A 239 -6.22 0.60 17.46
CA ALA A 239 -6.68 -0.29 18.54
C ALA A 239 -5.56 -1.26 18.97
N GLU A 240 -5.77 -2.00 20.06
CA GLU A 240 -4.77 -2.94 20.60
C GLU A 240 -4.40 -4.08 19.64
N ASP A 241 -5.27 -4.39 18.67
CA ASP A 241 -5.01 -5.33 17.57
C ASP A 241 -4.17 -4.73 16.43
N GLY A 242 -3.71 -3.48 16.58
CA GLY A 242 -2.95 -2.73 15.58
C GLY A 242 -3.79 -2.21 14.41
N SER A 243 -5.11 -2.38 14.43
CA SER A 243 -5.99 -1.97 13.32
C SER A 243 -6.56 -0.56 13.51
N LEU A 244 -6.70 0.16 12.40
CA LEU A 244 -7.24 1.52 12.40
C LEU A 244 -8.74 1.52 12.71
N THR A 245 -9.10 2.25 13.76
CA THR A 245 -10.47 2.36 14.30
C THR A 245 -10.91 3.82 14.26
N PHE A 246 -12.15 4.06 13.83
CA PHE A 246 -12.65 5.41 13.52
C PHE A 246 -13.61 5.92 14.60
N TYR A 247 -13.53 7.21 14.89
CA TYR A 247 -14.40 7.90 15.85
C TYR A 247 -15.07 9.09 15.18
N ASN A 248 -16.36 9.27 15.47
CA ASN A 248 -17.16 10.38 14.95
C ASN A 248 -16.99 11.66 15.79
N ARG A 249 -17.77 12.71 15.46
CA ARG A 249 -17.72 14.02 16.13
C ARG A 249 -18.11 13.95 17.60
N GLU A 250 -19.08 13.12 17.95
CA GLU A 250 -19.53 12.86 19.32
C GLU A 250 -18.60 11.91 20.10
N ARG A 251 -17.42 11.57 19.54
CA ARG A 251 -16.43 10.63 20.09
C ARG A 251 -16.95 9.18 20.20
N LEU A 252 -18.01 8.82 19.48
CA LEU A 252 -18.50 7.45 19.39
C LEU A 252 -17.65 6.66 18.40
N GLU A 253 -17.31 5.41 18.75
CA GLU A 253 -16.63 4.49 17.86
C GLU A 253 -17.56 4.09 16.71
N LEU A 254 -17.09 4.25 15.47
CA LEU A 254 -17.82 3.79 14.29
C LEU A 254 -17.67 2.29 14.15
N LYS A 255 -18.78 1.59 13.91
CA LYS A 255 -18.81 0.13 13.76
C LYS A 255 -17.88 -0.33 12.64
N ARG A 256 -16.74 -0.91 13.01
CA ARG A 256 -15.80 -1.59 12.12
C ARG A 256 -16.52 -2.67 11.31
N LEU A 257 -16.23 -2.75 10.01
CA LEU A 257 -16.72 -3.85 9.16
C LEU A 257 -15.80 -5.09 9.28
N PRO A 258 -16.26 -6.31 8.96
CA PRO A 258 -15.41 -7.49 8.94
C PRO A 258 -14.28 -7.31 7.92
N ARG A 259 -13.01 -7.38 8.35
CA ARG A 259 -11.85 -7.08 7.49
C ARG A 259 -11.03 -8.30 7.05
N THR A 260 -11.39 -9.50 7.49
CA THR A 260 -10.60 -10.72 7.27
C THR A 260 -11.50 -11.87 6.80
N ASN A 261 -11.08 -12.56 5.74
CA ASN A 261 -11.72 -13.76 5.19
C ASN A 261 -13.24 -13.60 4.93
N VAL A 262 -13.62 -12.42 4.44
CA VAL A 262 -15.00 -12.02 4.19
C VAL A 262 -15.52 -12.79 2.96
N PRO A 263 -16.55 -13.64 3.07
CA PRO A 263 -17.00 -14.45 1.95
C PRO A 263 -17.75 -13.62 0.91
N LEU A 264 -17.39 -13.78 -0.37
CA LEU A 264 -18.06 -13.13 -1.49
C LEU A 264 -17.99 -14.05 -2.73
N GLY A 265 -19.15 -14.47 -3.21
CA GLY A 265 -19.26 -15.32 -4.41
C GLY A 265 -18.50 -16.65 -4.27
N ALA A 266 -17.49 -16.85 -5.12
CA ALA A 266 -16.69 -18.07 -5.17
C ALA A 266 -15.43 -18.05 -4.29
N GLY A 267 -15.22 -17.01 -3.48
CA GLY A 267 -14.02 -16.84 -2.67
C GLY A 267 -14.23 -15.96 -1.45
N GLN A 268 -13.13 -15.40 -0.96
CA GLN A 268 -13.09 -14.49 0.18
C GLN A 268 -12.21 -13.27 -0.14
N PHE A 269 -12.37 -12.21 0.64
CA PHE A 269 -11.42 -11.09 0.63
C PHE A 269 -10.99 -10.72 2.05
N SER A 270 -9.78 -10.17 2.15
CA SER A 270 -9.23 -9.56 3.37
C SER A 270 -8.71 -8.17 3.02
N TYR A 271 -8.74 -7.23 3.97
CA TYR A 271 -8.14 -5.92 3.78
C TYR A 271 -7.64 -5.29 5.09
N ARG A 272 -6.74 -4.33 4.96
CA ARG A 272 -6.19 -3.53 6.04
C ARG A 272 -6.28 -2.06 5.64
N ILE A 273 -6.69 -1.20 6.58
CA ILE A 273 -6.59 0.25 6.45
C ILE A 273 -5.48 0.72 7.37
N THR A 274 -4.53 1.50 6.84
CA THR A 274 -3.53 2.23 7.63
C THR A 274 -3.59 3.73 7.27
N ASP A 275 -3.14 4.56 8.19
CA ASP A 275 -3.15 6.02 8.07
C ASP A 275 -1.83 6.50 7.41
N GLU A 276 -1.89 7.33 6.37
CA GLU A 276 -0.71 7.92 5.74
C GLU A 276 -0.26 9.23 6.43
N GLU A 277 -1.12 9.88 7.22
CA GLU A 277 -0.68 10.91 8.18
C GLU A 277 0.01 10.28 9.41
N ALA A 278 -0.01 8.96 9.61
CA ALA A 278 0.86 8.29 10.59
C ALA A 278 2.35 8.23 10.14
N ARG A 279 2.64 8.62 8.88
CA ARG A 279 3.93 8.50 8.20
C ARG A 279 4.51 9.87 7.84
N LEU A 280 5.84 9.93 7.74
CA LEU A 280 6.57 11.15 7.38
C LEU A 280 6.47 11.41 5.86
N ASN A 281 5.88 12.54 5.43
CA ASN A 281 5.91 12.88 4.00
C ASN A 281 7.29 13.47 3.61
N LEU A 282 8.00 12.80 2.71
CA LEU A 282 9.33 13.22 2.25
C LEU A 282 9.29 14.44 1.29
N ASN A 283 8.18 14.62 0.56
CA ASN A 283 8.01 15.75 -0.36
C ASN A 283 7.86 17.10 0.38
N THR A 284 7.42 17.09 1.64
CA THR A 284 7.12 18.29 2.44
C THR A 284 7.85 18.37 3.79
N SER A 285 8.68 17.39 4.13
CA SER A 285 9.51 17.44 5.35
C SER A 285 10.83 18.19 5.11
N PRO A 286 11.29 18.99 6.08
CA PRO A 286 12.61 19.62 6.01
C PRO A 286 13.73 18.59 6.30
N PRO A 287 14.99 18.85 5.86
CA PRO A 287 16.07 17.86 5.91
C PRO A 287 16.40 17.37 7.33
N ASP A 288 16.30 18.23 8.35
CA ASP A 288 16.54 17.89 9.76
C ASP A 288 15.51 16.87 10.31
N ARG A 289 14.30 16.83 9.72
CA ARG A 289 13.25 15.88 10.10
C ARG A 289 13.52 14.52 9.46
N VAL A 290 14.02 14.49 8.23
CA VAL A 290 14.46 13.26 7.56
C VAL A 290 15.69 12.68 8.26
N GLU A 291 16.70 13.50 8.57
CA GLU A 291 17.92 13.08 9.26
C GLU A 291 17.64 12.38 10.60
N ARG A 292 16.65 12.89 11.35
CA ARG A 292 16.18 12.33 12.62
C ARG A 292 15.31 11.08 12.46
N LEU A 293 14.56 10.94 11.37
CA LEU A 293 13.91 9.66 11.05
C LEU A 293 14.97 8.57 10.78
N LEU A 294 15.96 8.87 9.94
CA LEU A 294 17.05 7.94 9.64
C LEU A 294 17.87 7.61 10.90
N GLN A 295 18.00 8.56 11.84
CA GLN A 295 18.61 8.32 13.16
C GLN A 295 17.76 7.40 14.04
N ALA A 296 16.42 7.59 14.05
CA ALA A 296 15.49 6.74 14.79
C ALA A 296 15.43 5.29 14.24
N LEU A 297 15.84 5.07 12.99
CA LEU A 297 16.06 3.75 12.38
C LEU A 297 17.46 3.17 12.68
N GLY A 298 18.38 3.96 13.22
CA GLY A 298 19.72 3.53 13.64
C GLY A 298 20.76 3.49 12.52
N LEU A 299 20.62 4.29 11.45
CA LEU A 299 21.62 4.41 10.39
C LEU A 299 22.86 5.20 10.83
N GLU A 300 24.03 4.81 10.33
CA GLU A 300 25.30 5.51 10.59
C GLU A 300 25.33 6.90 9.94
N LYS A 301 26.12 7.83 10.48
CA LYS A 301 26.07 9.25 10.06
C LYS A 301 26.38 9.42 8.57
N SER A 302 27.34 8.68 8.02
CA SER A 302 27.67 8.68 6.58
C SER A 302 26.46 8.37 5.70
N ASP A 303 25.69 7.36 6.07
CA ASP A 303 24.51 6.92 5.31
C ASP A 303 23.39 7.96 5.44
N ARG A 304 23.21 8.52 6.64
CA ARG A 304 22.20 9.56 6.91
C ARG A 304 22.50 10.86 6.16
N ASP A 305 23.75 11.30 6.17
CA ASP A 305 24.21 12.48 5.43
C ASP A 305 24.01 12.26 3.92
N THR A 306 24.46 11.12 3.38
CA THR A 306 24.33 10.76 1.96
C THR A 306 22.88 10.68 1.48
N ILE A 307 22.01 9.97 2.21
CA ILE A 307 20.60 9.78 1.85
C ILE A 307 19.84 11.11 1.96
N ASN A 308 20.14 11.93 2.98
CA ASN A 308 19.43 13.20 3.17
C ASN A 308 19.82 14.24 2.10
N ASP A 309 21.11 14.38 1.80
CA ASP A 309 21.60 15.25 0.71
C ASP A 309 21.00 14.80 -0.63
N SER A 310 21.17 13.51 -0.98
CA SER A 310 20.70 12.97 -2.27
C SER A 310 19.15 13.00 -2.42
N LEU A 311 18.40 13.03 -1.32
CA LEU A 311 16.93 13.22 -1.34
C LEU A 311 16.52 14.69 -1.53
N GLN A 312 17.37 15.66 -1.20
CA GLN A 312 17.13 17.05 -1.58
C GLN A 312 17.47 17.26 -3.06
N ASP A 313 18.63 16.79 -3.51
CA ASP A 313 19.09 16.83 -4.90
C ASP A 313 18.00 16.27 -5.84
N TRP A 314 17.62 14.99 -5.64
CA TRP A 314 16.56 14.31 -6.41
C TRP A 314 15.23 15.09 -6.56
N ARG A 315 14.93 15.97 -5.61
CA ARG A 315 13.64 16.68 -5.50
C ARG A 315 13.65 18.13 -5.97
N ASP A 316 14.81 18.78 -6.04
CA ASP A 316 14.89 20.20 -6.35
C ASP A 316 15.19 20.42 -7.85
N PRO A 317 14.90 21.61 -8.42
CA PRO A 317 14.82 21.78 -9.88
C PRO A 317 16.17 22.02 -10.57
N ASN A 318 17.30 21.82 -9.89
CA ASN A 318 18.63 22.19 -10.40
C ASN A 318 19.51 20.94 -10.67
N GLU A 319 20.84 21.08 -10.85
CA GLU A 319 21.79 19.97 -11.12
C GLU A 319 23.12 20.16 -10.32
N GLU A 320 23.13 21.01 -9.28
CA GLU A 320 24.25 21.22 -8.36
C GLU A 320 24.13 20.26 -7.16
N HIS A 321 24.88 19.16 -7.19
CA HIS A 321 24.84 18.16 -6.11
C HIS A 321 25.31 18.72 -4.76
N ARG A 322 24.71 18.24 -3.66
CA ARG A 322 25.15 18.57 -2.29
C ARG A 322 26.43 17.82 -1.91
N LEU A 323 27.01 18.14 -0.74
CA LEU A 323 28.34 17.64 -0.32
C LEU A 323 28.45 16.10 -0.34
N ASN A 324 27.41 15.40 0.12
CA ASN A 324 27.31 13.94 0.07
C ASN A 324 26.29 13.47 -0.99
N GLY A 325 25.72 14.43 -1.74
CA GLY A 325 24.58 14.29 -2.65
C GLY A 325 24.89 13.59 -3.97
N ALA A 326 23.95 13.68 -4.91
CA ALA A 326 24.03 13.12 -6.25
C ALA A 326 22.94 13.67 -7.17
N GLU A 327 23.36 14.06 -8.37
CA GLU A 327 22.56 14.50 -9.50
C GLU A 327 22.84 13.63 -10.76
N SER A 328 22.30 14.03 -11.91
CA SER A 328 22.37 13.24 -13.14
C SER A 328 23.81 13.04 -13.62
N GLU A 329 24.56 14.13 -13.79
CA GLU A 329 25.86 14.13 -14.48
C GLU A 329 27.04 13.75 -13.56
N ASP A 330 26.95 13.94 -12.25
CA ASP A 330 27.98 13.52 -11.30
C ASP A 330 27.83 12.03 -10.92
N TYR A 331 26.60 11.51 -10.80
CA TYR A 331 26.35 10.17 -10.26
C TYR A 331 25.41 9.29 -11.12
N TYR A 332 24.13 9.64 -11.31
CA TYR A 332 23.13 8.67 -11.81
C TYR A 332 23.39 8.18 -13.24
N LEU A 333 23.96 9.03 -14.12
CA LEU A 333 24.35 8.65 -15.49
C LEU A 333 25.65 7.83 -15.57
N LYS A 334 26.37 7.64 -14.45
CA LYS A 334 27.58 6.81 -14.37
C LYS A 334 27.31 5.40 -13.80
N LEU A 335 26.05 5.10 -13.46
CA LEU A 335 25.63 3.78 -13.01
C LEU A 335 25.62 2.77 -14.17
N PRO A 336 25.81 1.45 -13.92
CA PRO A 336 25.81 0.42 -14.97
C PRO A 336 24.50 0.33 -15.77
N LEU A 337 23.40 0.78 -15.18
CA LEU A 337 22.15 1.12 -15.87
C LEU A 337 21.91 2.62 -15.60
N PRO A 338 22.27 3.52 -16.55
CA PRO A 338 22.25 4.96 -16.31
C PRO A 338 20.83 5.54 -16.38
N TYR A 339 20.55 6.50 -15.51
CA TYR A 339 19.33 7.30 -15.49
C TYR A 339 19.63 8.72 -14.99
N ARG A 340 18.63 9.60 -14.98
CA ARG A 340 18.74 10.96 -14.44
C ARG A 340 18.11 11.07 -13.05
N SER A 341 18.52 12.07 -12.29
CA SER A 341 17.70 12.60 -11.20
C SER A 341 16.33 13.06 -11.74
N LYS A 342 15.35 13.16 -10.85
CA LYS A 342 13.97 13.51 -11.21
C LYS A 342 13.72 15.02 -11.20
N ASN A 343 14.53 15.74 -10.42
CA ASN A 343 14.52 17.18 -10.19
C ASN A 343 13.12 17.67 -9.79
N SER A 344 12.40 16.83 -9.03
CA SER A 344 10.98 16.98 -8.69
C SER A 344 10.57 16.00 -7.58
N ASN A 345 9.42 16.28 -6.94
CA ASN A 345 8.86 15.45 -5.87
C ASN A 345 8.62 13.98 -6.28
N LEU A 346 8.75 13.07 -5.31
CA LEU A 346 8.49 11.64 -5.51
C LEU A 346 6.99 11.41 -5.74
N ASP A 347 6.65 10.60 -6.74
CA ASP A 347 5.29 10.16 -7.03
C ASP A 347 4.95 8.86 -6.30
N SER A 348 5.93 8.00 -6.02
CA SER A 348 5.77 6.80 -5.19
C SER A 348 6.94 6.65 -4.21
N VAL A 349 6.68 6.06 -3.04
CA VAL A 349 7.70 5.76 -2.02
C VAL A 349 8.80 4.86 -2.60
N THR A 350 8.46 3.98 -3.54
CA THR A 350 9.38 3.08 -4.24
C THR A 350 10.53 3.79 -4.95
N GLU A 351 10.38 5.06 -5.34
CA GLU A 351 11.45 5.84 -5.98
C GLU A 351 12.69 6.02 -5.11
N LEU A 352 12.55 5.87 -3.78
CA LEU A 352 13.68 5.86 -2.85
C LEU A 352 14.76 4.85 -3.24
N LEU A 353 14.42 3.72 -3.85
CA LEU A 353 15.38 2.70 -4.31
C LEU A 353 16.29 3.18 -5.47
N GLN A 354 16.03 4.36 -6.04
CA GLN A 354 16.89 5.02 -7.03
C GLN A 354 17.79 6.08 -6.39
N ILE A 355 17.52 6.51 -5.14
CA ILE A 355 18.30 7.57 -4.49
C ILE A 355 19.57 6.99 -3.89
N LYS A 356 20.70 7.66 -4.15
CA LYS A 356 22.03 7.28 -3.64
C LYS A 356 22.00 7.03 -2.12
N GLY A 357 22.64 5.94 -1.70
CA GLY A 357 22.70 5.49 -0.30
C GLY A 357 21.52 4.62 0.15
N VAL A 358 20.35 4.68 -0.51
CA VAL A 358 19.20 3.85 -0.12
C VAL A 358 19.35 2.41 -0.63
N THR A 359 19.89 1.54 0.22
CA THR A 359 19.96 0.10 -0.08
C THR A 359 18.59 -0.58 0.10
N PRO A 360 18.33 -1.74 -0.53
CA PRO A 360 17.14 -2.54 -0.26
C PRO A 360 16.97 -2.91 1.23
N ALA A 361 18.06 -3.09 1.98
CA ALA A 361 18.02 -3.38 3.41
C ALA A 361 17.63 -2.15 4.27
N ILE A 362 17.87 -0.93 3.77
CA ILE A 362 17.38 0.32 4.38
C ILE A 362 15.91 0.57 3.99
N TYR A 363 15.55 0.27 2.74
CA TYR A 363 14.20 0.49 2.21
C TYR A 363 13.14 -0.47 2.78
N TYR A 364 13.33 -1.78 2.59
CA TYR A 364 12.42 -2.84 3.09
C TYR A 364 12.68 -3.16 4.57
N GLY A 365 13.93 -3.00 5.01
CA GLY A 365 14.36 -3.37 6.36
C GLY A 365 15.10 -4.71 6.41
N THR A 366 15.18 -5.27 7.62
CA THR A 366 15.84 -6.54 7.92
C THR A 366 14.99 -7.38 8.88
N ALA A 367 15.37 -8.62 9.16
CA ALA A 367 14.60 -9.52 10.02
C ALA A 367 14.33 -8.90 11.41
N GLY A 368 13.07 -8.56 11.69
CA GLY A 368 12.65 -7.91 12.94
C GLY A 368 12.80 -6.39 13.00
N LYS A 369 13.26 -5.72 11.93
CA LYS A 369 13.40 -4.26 11.84
C LYS A 369 12.78 -3.73 10.53
N PRO A 370 11.62 -3.05 10.56
CA PRO A 370 11.03 -2.45 9.35
C PRO A 370 11.95 -1.36 8.77
N GLY A 371 12.02 -1.29 7.43
CA GLY A 371 12.77 -0.24 6.73
C GLY A 371 11.98 1.05 6.55
N LEU A 372 12.55 1.98 5.77
CA LEU A 372 11.96 3.29 5.47
C LEU A 372 10.51 3.20 4.99
N GLU A 373 10.15 2.23 4.15
CA GLU A 373 8.82 2.14 3.53
C GLU A 373 7.67 2.07 4.55
N ALA A 374 7.94 1.54 5.76
CA ALA A 374 6.94 1.45 6.82
C ALA A 374 6.58 2.82 7.42
N PHE A 375 7.50 3.79 7.38
CA PHE A 375 7.45 5.04 8.15
C PHE A 375 7.30 6.31 7.30
N VAL A 376 7.43 6.21 5.97
CA VAL A 376 7.39 7.36 5.05
C VAL A 376 6.22 7.32 4.08
N THR A 377 5.85 8.48 3.56
CA THR A 377 4.87 8.64 2.48
C THR A 377 5.30 9.75 1.52
N VAL A 378 4.56 9.88 0.42
CA VAL A 378 4.67 10.96 -0.56
C VAL A 378 3.32 11.65 -0.82
N LYS A 379 2.22 11.12 -0.24
CA LYS A 379 0.82 11.45 -0.60
C LYS A 379 0.00 12.16 0.50
N SER A 380 0.54 12.36 1.70
CA SER A 380 -0.17 13.01 2.82
C SER A 380 0.09 14.53 2.87
N PRO A 381 -0.68 15.34 3.64
CA PRO A 381 -0.45 16.79 3.74
C PRO A 381 0.87 17.22 4.40
N GLY A 382 1.67 16.31 4.97
CA GLY A 382 2.92 16.62 5.67
C GLY A 382 2.80 16.97 7.15
N GLN A 383 1.58 17.02 7.67
CA GLN A 383 1.33 16.96 9.12
C GLN A 383 1.25 15.49 9.55
N VAL A 384 1.71 15.20 10.78
CA VAL A 384 1.74 13.84 11.33
C VAL A 384 0.65 13.65 12.38
N ASN A 385 -0.19 12.62 12.23
CA ASN A 385 -1.33 12.36 13.12
C ASN A 385 -0.86 11.80 14.48
N LEU A 386 -1.05 12.60 15.54
CA LEU A 386 -0.68 12.26 16.91
C LEU A 386 -1.47 11.05 17.48
N ASN A 387 -2.58 10.64 16.86
CA ASN A 387 -3.36 9.48 17.28
C ASN A 387 -2.86 8.13 16.71
N THR A 388 -1.99 8.15 15.70
CA THR A 388 -1.61 6.94 14.94
C THR A 388 -0.12 6.79 14.65
N ALA A 389 0.66 7.88 14.61
CA ALA A 389 2.09 7.85 14.29
C ALA A 389 2.90 7.01 15.29
N SER A 390 3.85 6.20 14.80
CA SER A 390 4.73 5.41 15.66
C SER A 390 5.79 6.28 16.34
N CYS A 391 6.37 5.80 17.45
CA CYS A 391 7.46 6.52 18.13
C CYS A 391 8.70 6.76 17.25
N VAL A 392 8.92 5.94 16.21
CA VAL A 392 9.96 6.17 15.19
C VAL A 392 9.69 7.45 14.40
N VAL A 393 8.43 7.68 13.98
CA VAL A 393 8.02 8.90 13.27
C VAL A 393 7.94 10.09 14.23
N LEU A 394 7.51 9.89 15.49
CA LEU A 394 7.49 10.97 16.48
C LEU A 394 8.90 11.47 16.85
N ARG A 395 9.91 10.59 16.92
CA ARG A 395 11.32 10.99 17.11
C ARG A 395 11.82 11.93 16.00
N ALA A 396 11.39 11.72 14.76
CA ALA A 396 11.66 12.65 13.65
C ALA A 396 11.11 14.06 13.93
N LEU A 397 9.95 14.14 14.61
CA LEU A 397 9.31 15.37 15.08
C LEU A 397 9.84 15.86 16.45
N ALA A 398 11.09 15.51 16.80
CA ALA A 398 11.76 15.89 18.04
C ALA A 398 11.23 15.24 19.34
N PHE A 399 10.41 14.19 19.29
CA PHE A 399 9.91 13.55 20.52
C PHE A 399 11.01 12.74 21.22
N GLY A 400 11.21 13.02 22.50
CA GLY A 400 12.00 12.18 23.40
C GLY A 400 11.25 10.93 23.83
N ASP A 401 11.96 9.90 24.33
CA ASP A 401 11.35 8.61 24.64
C ASP A 401 10.23 8.70 25.71
N ALA A 402 10.39 9.58 26.71
CA ALA A 402 9.34 9.83 27.70
C ALA A 402 8.08 10.49 27.09
N GLU A 403 8.24 11.36 26.09
CA GLU A 403 7.11 11.97 25.36
C GLU A 403 6.42 10.93 24.47
N CYS A 404 7.20 10.07 23.80
CA CYS A 404 6.72 8.92 23.05
C CYS A 404 5.89 7.97 23.91
N SER A 405 6.40 7.53 25.07
CA SER A 405 5.66 6.67 26.00
C SER A 405 4.40 7.34 26.55
N ALA A 406 4.44 8.64 26.84
CA ALA A 406 3.26 9.39 27.27
C ALA A 406 2.17 9.46 26.18
N VAL A 407 2.56 9.59 24.91
CA VAL A 407 1.64 9.54 23.76
C VAL A 407 1.03 8.16 23.57
N GLU A 408 1.83 7.09 23.65
CA GLU A 408 1.32 5.72 23.57
C GLU A 408 0.41 5.35 24.73
N GLN A 409 0.68 5.84 25.95
CA GLN A 409 -0.20 5.66 27.10
C GLN A 409 -1.52 6.42 26.92
N ALA A 410 -1.49 7.71 26.60
CA ALA A 410 -2.70 8.53 26.48
C ALA A 410 -3.65 8.05 25.38
N ARG A 411 -3.12 7.47 24.27
CA ARG A 411 -3.95 6.84 23.21
C ARG A 411 -4.83 5.70 23.72
N ARG A 412 -4.45 5.03 24.82
CA ARG A 412 -5.24 3.94 25.43
C ARG A 412 -6.48 4.47 26.17
N ASP A 413 -6.40 5.69 26.69
CA ASP A 413 -7.53 6.39 27.31
C ASP A 413 -8.47 7.02 26.26
N GLY A 414 -8.01 7.14 25.00
CA GLY A 414 -8.80 7.52 23.83
C GLY A 414 -8.07 8.48 22.87
N PRO A 415 -8.76 8.98 21.81
CA PRO A 415 -8.17 9.94 20.90
C PRO A 415 -7.83 11.28 21.57
N TYR A 416 -6.64 11.80 21.27
CA TYR A 416 -6.31 13.22 21.41
C TYR A 416 -7.27 14.05 20.57
N THR A 417 -7.97 14.98 21.22
CA THR A 417 -8.86 15.96 20.56
C THR A 417 -8.30 17.39 20.57
N THR A 418 -7.15 17.61 21.21
CA THR A 418 -6.29 18.78 21.05
C THR A 418 -4.83 18.31 21.06
N VAL A 419 -3.94 19.02 20.36
CA VAL A 419 -2.50 18.79 20.48
C VAL A 419 -2.04 19.42 21.80
N PRO A 420 -1.42 18.68 22.74
CA PRO A 420 -0.85 19.23 23.97
C PRO A 420 0.12 20.39 23.69
N GLY A 421 0.07 21.46 24.48
CA GLY A 421 0.85 22.68 24.23
C GLY A 421 2.37 22.46 24.10
N GLN A 422 2.91 21.51 24.88
CA GLN A 422 4.33 21.10 24.82
C GLN A 422 4.75 20.45 23.48
N PHE A 423 3.79 20.00 22.68
CA PHE A 423 3.98 19.43 21.34
C PHE A 423 3.61 20.43 20.23
N GLY A 424 3.25 21.67 20.58
CA GLY A 424 2.92 22.73 19.63
C GLY A 424 4.07 23.02 18.66
N GLY A 425 3.74 23.45 17.43
CA GLY A 425 4.72 23.79 16.39
C GLY A 425 5.42 22.59 15.72
N ARG A 426 5.39 21.38 16.30
CA ARG A 426 6.10 20.19 15.77
C ARG A 426 5.57 19.64 14.45
N GLY A 427 4.46 20.17 13.92
CA GLY A 427 3.85 19.74 12.65
C GLY A 427 2.85 18.58 12.80
N LEU A 428 2.07 18.58 13.87
CA LEU A 428 1.12 17.51 14.20
C LEU A 428 -0.31 17.81 13.74
N SER A 429 -1.02 16.77 13.32
CA SER A 429 -2.48 16.73 13.19
C SER A 429 -3.08 15.76 14.24
N LEU A 430 -4.41 15.68 14.28
CA LEU A 430 -5.17 14.69 15.08
C LEU A 430 -6.09 13.83 14.21
N THR A 431 -6.24 14.25 12.95
CA THR A 431 -7.17 13.73 11.96
C THR A 431 -6.37 13.23 10.77
N THR A 432 -6.97 12.31 10.04
CA THR A 432 -6.39 11.71 8.84
C THR A 432 -7.33 11.86 7.65
N ARG A 433 -6.75 12.17 6.50
CA ARG A 433 -7.43 12.35 5.22
C ARG A 433 -6.89 11.42 4.16
N THR A 434 -5.64 10.96 4.27
CA THR A 434 -5.03 10.02 3.33
C THR A 434 -4.82 8.67 4.01
N TYR A 435 -5.34 7.62 3.40
CA TYR A 435 -5.35 6.25 3.90
C TYR A 435 -4.67 5.33 2.89
N ARG A 436 -3.95 4.33 3.37
CA ARG A 436 -3.47 3.20 2.56
C ARG A 436 -4.34 2.00 2.85
N VAL A 437 -4.97 1.47 1.81
CA VAL A 437 -5.73 0.22 1.86
C VAL A 437 -4.93 -0.87 1.16
N GLU A 438 -4.67 -1.95 1.87
CA GLU A 438 -4.02 -3.17 1.37
C GLU A 438 -5.07 -4.28 1.37
N ALA A 439 -5.40 -4.84 0.22
CA ALA A 439 -6.44 -5.86 0.05
C ALA A 439 -5.92 -7.12 -0.63
N GLU A 440 -6.49 -8.27 -0.25
CA GLU A 440 -6.17 -9.59 -0.81
C GLU A 440 -7.44 -10.29 -1.28
N GLY A 441 -7.40 -10.85 -2.49
CA GLY A 441 -8.42 -11.75 -3.01
C GLY A 441 -8.02 -13.21 -2.82
N ILE A 442 -8.88 -13.99 -2.17
CA ILE A 442 -8.55 -15.31 -1.63
C ILE A 442 -9.42 -16.38 -2.32
N ILE A 443 -8.77 -17.35 -2.98
CA ILE A 443 -9.39 -18.53 -3.61
C ILE A 443 -8.74 -19.79 -3.03
N ASP A 444 -9.55 -20.79 -2.67
CA ASP A 444 -9.13 -22.03 -2.01
C ASP A 444 -8.28 -21.80 -0.73
N GLY A 445 -8.60 -20.72 0.01
CA GLY A 445 -7.88 -20.34 1.23
C GLY A 445 -6.48 -19.75 0.99
N GLN A 446 -6.10 -19.46 -0.26
CA GLN A 446 -4.82 -18.85 -0.62
C GLN A 446 -5.05 -17.45 -1.24
N PRO A 447 -4.26 -16.42 -0.87
CA PRO A 447 -4.29 -15.14 -1.56
C PRO A 447 -3.77 -15.34 -3.00
N ARG A 448 -4.61 -15.03 -4.00
CA ARG A 448 -4.28 -15.15 -5.43
C ARG A 448 -4.12 -13.80 -6.14
N ALA A 449 -4.60 -12.72 -5.53
CA ALA A 449 -4.36 -11.36 -5.97
C ALA A 449 -4.14 -10.45 -4.76
N ARG A 450 -3.35 -9.38 -4.95
CA ARG A 450 -3.09 -8.33 -3.97
C ARG A 450 -3.30 -6.96 -4.61
N LEU A 451 -3.72 -6.00 -3.81
CA LEU A 451 -4.05 -4.66 -4.29
C LEU A 451 -3.73 -3.63 -3.20
N THR A 452 -2.98 -2.60 -3.55
CA THR A 452 -2.70 -1.47 -2.65
C THR A 452 -3.21 -0.18 -3.28
N ALA A 453 -4.14 0.48 -2.59
CA ALA A 453 -4.73 1.75 -2.99
C ALA A 453 -4.39 2.85 -1.97
N ILE A 454 -3.98 4.02 -2.43
CA ILE A 454 -3.90 5.23 -1.61
C ILE A 454 -5.17 6.05 -1.85
N ILE A 455 -5.88 6.36 -0.78
CA ILE A 455 -7.24 6.88 -0.81
C ILE A 455 -7.29 8.17 0.01
N GLN A 456 -7.76 9.25 -0.59
CA GLN A 456 -7.91 10.55 0.05
C GLN A 456 -9.39 10.91 0.22
N ARG A 457 -9.82 11.10 1.47
CA ARG A 457 -11.10 11.75 1.82
C ARG A 457 -10.91 13.27 1.81
N ARG A 458 -11.78 13.94 1.05
CA ARG A 458 -11.89 15.40 0.95
C ARG A 458 -13.25 15.81 1.50
N THR A 459 -13.24 16.58 2.59
CA THR A 459 -14.43 17.31 3.02
C THR A 459 -14.50 18.61 2.22
N ASP A 460 -15.50 18.72 1.34
CA ASP A 460 -15.78 19.92 0.55
C ASP A 460 -17.19 20.48 0.86
N SER A 461 -17.56 21.57 0.20
CA SER A 461 -18.84 22.26 0.44
C SER A 461 -20.09 21.48 -0.05
N ALA A 462 -19.91 20.39 -0.80
CA ALA A 462 -20.97 19.51 -1.28
C ALA A 462 -21.04 18.18 -0.50
N GLY A 463 -19.96 17.77 0.17
CA GLY A 463 -19.97 16.65 1.12
C GLY A 463 -18.57 16.10 1.45
N ASP A 464 -18.54 14.91 2.03
CA ASP A 464 -17.31 14.10 2.08
C ASP A 464 -17.20 13.27 0.80
N ASN A 465 -16.16 13.56 0.01
CA ASN A 465 -15.84 12.88 -1.24
C ASN A 465 -14.58 12.01 -1.05
N VAL A 466 -14.55 10.82 -1.63
CA VAL A 466 -13.43 9.88 -1.50
C VAL A 466 -12.80 9.63 -2.86
N THR A 467 -11.52 9.98 -2.99
CA THR A 467 -10.77 9.91 -4.24
C THR A 467 -9.57 8.97 -4.11
N VAL A 468 -9.41 8.03 -5.04
CA VAL A 468 -8.19 7.23 -5.18
C VAL A 468 -7.07 8.11 -5.76
N LEU A 469 -5.91 8.15 -5.10
CA LEU A 469 -4.72 8.88 -5.54
C LEU A 469 -3.68 7.98 -6.24
N GLU A 470 -3.64 6.71 -5.86
CA GLU A 470 -2.69 5.71 -6.38
C GLU A 470 -3.32 4.31 -6.26
N TRP A 471 -3.06 3.44 -7.23
CA TRP A 471 -3.62 2.09 -7.29
C TRP A 471 -2.59 1.15 -7.90
N SER A 472 -2.30 0.04 -7.22
CA SER A 472 -1.19 -0.86 -7.54
C SER A 472 -1.49 -2.30 -7.10
N GLY A 473 -0.67 -3.26 -7.53
CA GLY A 473 -0.73 -4.66 -7.07
C GLY A 473 -1.32 -5.66 -8.06
N ILE A 474 -2.18 -5.23 -8.99
CA ILE A 474 -2.78 -6.13 -10.01
C ILE A 474 -1.67 -6.72 -10.90
N ARG A 475 -1.42 -8.02 -10.74
CA ARG A 475 -0.56 -8.91 -11.54
C ARG A 475 -1.14 -10.32 -11.54
#